data_AF-A0A850K8D6-F1
#
_entry.id   AF-A0A850K8D6-F1
#
_cell.length_a   1.000
_cell.length_b   1.000
_cell.length_c   1.000
_cell.angle_alpha   90.00
_cell.angle_beta   90.00
_cell.angle_gamma   90.00
#
_symmetry.space_group_name_H-M   'P 1'
#
loop_
_entity.id
_entity.type
_entity.pdbx_description
1 polymer ?
#
loop_
_entity_poly.entity_id
_entity_poly.type
_entity_poly.pdbx_seq_one_letter_code
_entity_poly.pdbx_strand_id
1 'polypeptide(L)' 'MSDPKQTAEELYRSGGYKKANFIAFNKMQTTDNGQEIDFWLSVINHIAMLDLNPAQQTNISDTRK' A
#
# COMPACT_ATOMS: atom_id res chain seq x y z
N MET A 1 5.81 -14.06 -3.99
CA MET A 1 5.22 -13.01 -3.14
C MET A 1 5.01 -11.77 -3.98
N SER A 2 3.86 -11.11 -3.86
CA SER A 2 3.55 -9.87 -4.59
C SER A 2 4.50 -8.74 -4.19
N ASP A 3 4.67 -7.72 -5.04
CA ASP A 3 5.49 -6.54 -4.73
C ASP A 3 4.76 -5.62 -3.71
N PRO A 4 5.44 -5.16 -2.63
CA PRO A 4 4.79 -4.34 -1.59
C PRO A 4 4.41 -2.95 -2.07
N LYS A 5 5.13 -2.37 -3.06
CA LYS A 5 4.78 -1.06 -3.62
C LYS A 5 3.51 -1.18 -4.45
N GLN A 6 3.45 -2.17 -5.33
CA GLN A 6 2.26 -2.44 -6.15
C GLN A 6 1.03 -2.69 -5.25
N THR A 7 1.18 -3.49 -4.20
CA THR A 7 0.09 -3.77 -3.25
C THR A 7 -0.39 -2.49 -2.55
N ALA A 8 0.54 -1.62 -2.13
CA ALA A 8 0.22 -0.33 -1.54
C ALA A 8 -0.51 0.61 -2.52
N GLU A 9 -0.07 0.69 -3.78
CA GLU A 9 -0.72 1.49 -4.82
C GLU A 9 -2.15 1.00 -5.12
N GLU A 10 -2.37 -0.31 -5.16
CA GLU A 10 -3.69 -0.91 -5.36
C GLU A 10 -4.64 -0.61 -4.19
N LEU A 11 -4.16 -0.79 -2.95
CA LEU A 11 -4.92 -0.46 -1.74
C LEU A 11 -5.25 1.03 -1.69
N TYR A 12 -4.28 1.91 -1.96
CA TYR A 12 -4.46 3.36 -1.97
C TYR A 12 -5.49 3.78 -3.02
N ARG A 13 -5.41 3.23 -4.24
CA ARG A 13 -6.37 3.55 -5.32
C ARG A 13 -7.80 3.11 -4.99
N SER A 14 -7.96 2.02 -4.24
CA SER A 14 -9.27 1.46 -3.88
C SER A 14 -10.01 2.21 -2.77
N GLY A 15 -9.31 3.07 -2.02
CA GLY A 15 -9.84 3.55 -0.75
C GLY A 15 -9.18 4.78 -0.12
N GLY A 16 -8.15 5.32 -0.74
CA GLY A 16 -7.31 6.37 -0.18
C GLY A 16 -6.52 5.92 1.07
N TYR A 17 -5.77 6.86 1.64
CA TYR A 17 -4.84 6.63 2.74
C TYR A 17 -5.45 5.90 3.94
N LYS A 18 -6.58 6.38 4.47
CA LYS A 18 -7.18 5.85 5.70
C LYS A 18 -7.59 4.37 5.56
N LYS A 19 -8.28 4.04 4.47
CA LYS A 19 -8.76 2.66 4.22
C LYS A 19 -7.60 1.73 3.89
N ALA A 20 -6.63 2.18 3.08
CA ALA A 20 -5.46 1.40 2.74
C ALA A 20 -4.61 1.05 3.97
N ASN A 21 -4.34 2.03 4.85
CA ASN A 21 -3.61 1.78 6.11
C ASN A 21 -4.35 0.82 7.03
N PHE A 22 -5.66 0.99 7.19
CA PHE A 22 -6.45 0.10 8.03
C PHE A 22 -6.36 -1.36 7.57
N ILE A 23 -6.45 -1.61 6.25
CA ILE A 23 -6.34 -2.95 5.69
C ILE A 23 -4.94 -3.53 5.91
N ALA A 24 -3.89 -2.79 5.55
CA ALA A 24 -2.51 -3.26 5.64
C ALA A 24 -2.08 -3.48 7.11
N PHE A 25 -2.47 -2.59 8.02
CA PHE A 25 -2.19 -2.72 9.44
C PHE A 25 -2.88 -3.94 10.05
N ASN A 26 -4.16 -4.18 9.75
CA ASN A 26 -4.84 -5.38 10.23
C ASN A 26 -4.18 -6.65 9.72
N LYS A 27 -3.78 -6.70 8.45
CA LYS A 27 -3.07 -7.86 7.88
C LYS A 27 -1.76 -8.14 8.62
N MET A 28 -0.96 -7.11 8.87
CA MET A 28 0.27 -7.21 9.66
C MET A 28 0.02 -7.77 11.06
N GLN A 29 -1.04 -7.34 11.74
CA GLN A 29 -1.38 -7.78 13.11
C GLN A 29 -1.89 -9.23 13.16
N THR A 30 -2.54 -9.71 12.11
CA THR A 30 -3.15 -11.06 12.07
C THR A 30 -2.24 -12.15 11.51
N THR A 31 -1.11 -11.77 10.93
CA THR A 31 -0.10 -12.70 10.40
C THR A 31 0.81 -13.16 11.54
N ASP A 32 1.22 -14.44 11.53
CA ASP A 32 2.17 -15.05 12.45
C ASP A 32 3.56 -15.31 11.80
N ASN A 33 3.68 -15.07 10.50
CA ASN A 33 4.92 -15.20 9.74
C ASN A 33 5.69 -13.88 9.68
N GLY A 34 6.90 -13.85 10.26
CA GLY A 34 7.77 -12.66 10.28
C GLY A 34 8.03 -12.04 8.90
N GLN A 35 8.19 -12.86 7.84
CA GLN A 35 8.40 -12.32 6.48
C GLN A 35 7.15 -11.61 5.94
N GLU A 36 5.95 -12.08 6.29
CA GLU A 36 4.71 -11.42 5.92
C GLU A 36 4.49 -10.15 6.75
N ILE A 37 4.92 -10.11 8.02
CA ILE A 37 4.92 -8.89 8.83
C ILE A 37 5.78 -7.81 8.15
N ASP A 38 7.01 -8.15 7.76
CA ASP A 38 7.93 -7.23 7.08
C ASP A 38 7.36 -6.75 5.73
N PHE A 39 6.66 -7.63 5.02
CA PHE A 39 5.94 -7.27 3.80
C PHE A 39 4.84 -6.23 4.08
N TRP A 40 3.95 -6.46 5.05
CA TRP A 40 2.86 -5.53 5.36
C TRP A 40 3.37 -4.21 5.95
N LEU A 41 4.45 -4.24 6.72
CA LEU A 41 5.13 -3.03 7.19
C LEU A 41 5.64 -2.18 6.01
N SER A 42 6.23 -2.83 5.01
CA SER A 42 6.68 -2.16 3.77
C SER A 42 5.51 -1.54 2.99
N VAL A 43 4.37 -2.24 2.92
CA VAL A 43 3.12 -1.72 2.32
C VAL A 43 2.65 -0.47 3.06
N ILE A 44 2.59 -0.49 4.40
CA ILE A 44 2.17 0.65 5.23
C ILE A 44 3.05 1.88 4.99
N ASN A 45 4.37 1.69 4.99
CA ASN A 45 5.32 2.77 4.73
C ASN A 45 5.12 3.38 3.33
N HIS A 46 4.87 2.55 2.31
CA HIS A 46 4.63 3.06 0.97
C HIS A 46 3.30 3.81 0.85
N ILE A 47 2.22 3.35 1.51
CA ILE A 47 0.95 4.07 1.59
C ILE A 47 1.13 5.47 2.19
N ALA A 48 1.97 5.60 3.23
CA ALA A 48 2.29 6.90 3.82
C ALA A 48 3.05 7.83 2.86
N MET A 49 3.96 7.29 2.05
CA MET A 49 4.64 8.08 1.03
C MET A 49 3.69 8.59 -0.06
N LEU A 50 2.72 7.77 -0.49
CA LEU A 50 1.74 8.15 -1.52
C LEU A 50 0.84 9.32 -1.08
N ASP A 51 0.59 9.47 0.22
CA ASP A 51 -0.21 10.55 0.78
C ASP A 51 0.57 11.87 0.89
N LEU A 52 1.86 11.77 1.21
CA LEU A 52 2.76 12.92 1.31
C LEU A 52 3.18 13.49 -0.06
N ASN A 53 3.00 12.73 -1.16
CA ASN A 53 3.49 13.10 -2.47
C ASN A 53 2.45 12.94 -3.59
N PRO A 54 1.44 13.85 -3.67
CA PRO A 54 0.35 13.75 -4.66
C PRO A 54 0.82 13.82 -6.13
N ALA A 55 2.04 14.32 -6.39
CA ALA A 55 2.61 14.38 -7.74
C ALA A 55 2.93 12.99 -8.36
N GLN A 56 3.04 11.92 -7.56
CA GLN A 56 3.19 10.56 -8.10
C GLN A 56 1.86 9.93 -8.55
N GLN A 57 0.72 10.53 -8.20
CA GLN A 57 -0.62 9.98 -8.50
C GLN A 57 -1.04 10.18 -9.96
N THR A 58 -0.48 11.15 -10.67
CA THR A 58 -0.84 11.46 -12.07
C THR A 58 -0.34 10.41 -13.07
N ASN A 59 0.79 9.73 -12.82
CA ASN A 59 1.35 8.75 -13.75
C ASN A 59 0.67 7.36 -13.73
N ILE A 60 -0.11 7.07 -12.68
CA ILE A 60 -0.73 5.74 -12.49
C ILE A 60 -2.09 5.64 -13.23
N SER A 61 -2.72 6.78 -13.53
CA SER A 61 -4.01 6.84 -14.22
C SER A 61 -3.88 6.77 -15.75
N ASP A 62 -2.71 7.08 -16.32
CA ASP A 62 -2.50 7.21 -17.77
C ASP A 62 -2.00 5.94 -18.49
N THR A 63 -1.70 4.86 -17.78
CA THR A 63 -1.21 3.59 -18.39
C THR A 63 -2.32 2.58 -18.74
N ARG A 64 -3.60 2.97 -18.68
CA ARG A 64 -4.73 2.20 -19.21
C ARG A 64 -5.40 2.94 -20.38
N LYS A 65 -4.76 2.96 -21.55
CA LYS A 65 -5.40 3.23 -22.85
C LYS A 65 -4.94 2.20 -23.86
#